data_AF-A0A377LX64-F1
#
_entry.id   AF-A0A377LX64-F1
#
_cell.length_a   1.000
_cell.length_b   1.000
_cell.length_c   1.000
_cell.angle_alpha   90.00
_cell.angle_beta   90.00
_cell.angle_gamma   90.00
#
_symmetry.space_group_name_H-M   'P 1'
#
loop_
_entity.id
_entity.type
_entity.pdbx_description
1 polymer ?
#
loop_
_entity_poly.entity_id
_entity_poly.type
_entity_poly.pdbx_seq_one_letter_code
_entity_poly.pdbx_strand_id
1 'polypeptide(L)'
;MNVFLRADSSLSIGSGHIIRCLNLAKVLEKAGARCSFISKDHPGNILDKIKQEGFSVEVIAAADKSSTYISDEKSWLNGSQYDDAEKFIDLIVENCSDPDIIIVDHYSLDYEWEAIVKARFPDSHLVVIDDLCNRPHCCDLLIDQTYMRSAREYAQFNKREGKVLAGAKYALLNPAFSQLRKQSIVRKANITAPKNYY
;
A
#
# COMPACT_ATOMS: atom_id res chain seq x y z
N MET A 1 11.76 -9.52 11.81
CA MET A 1 10.38 -9.09 11.55
C MET A 1 9.99 -9.49 10.14
N ASN A 2 8.94 -10.29 9.97
CA ASN A 2 8.37 -10.70 8.69
C ASN A 2 7.23 -9.75 8.32
N VAL A 3 7.35 -9.10 7.16
CA VAL A 3 6.40 -8.10 6.68
C VAL A 3 5.83 -8.58 5.37
N PHE A 4 4.50 -8.65 5.28
CA PHE A 4 3.80 -8.99 4.04
C PHE A 4 3.07 -7.77 3.50
N LEU A 5 3.22 -7.48 2.21
CA LEU A 5 2.61 -6.33 1.54
C LEU A 5 1.60 -6.80 0.49
N ARG A 6 0.32 -6.45 0.68
CA ARG A 6 -0.76 -6.61 -0.31
C ARG A 6 -0.93 -5.31 -1.09
N ALA A 7 -0.51 -5.29 -2.35
CA ALA A 7 -0.72 -4.15 -3.25
C ALA A 7 -0.72 -4.65 -4.69
N ASP A 8 -1.43 -3.96 -5.58
CA ASP A 8 -1.51 -4.33 -7.00
C ASP A 8 -1.04 -3.21 -7.93
N SER A 9 -0.72 -3.62 -9.15
CA SER A 9 -0.52 -2.72 -10.28
C SER A 9 -1.12 -3.33 -11.53
N SER A 10 -1.60 -2.49 -12.42
CA SER A 10 -2.14 -2.91 -13.72
C SER A 10 -2.21 -1.70 -14.66
N LEU A 11 -2.66 -1.91 -15.88
CA LEU A 11 -3.00 -0.82 -16.79
C LEU A 11 -4.08 0.12 -16.22
N SER A 12 -5.02 -0.41 -15.43
CA SER A 12 -6.14 0.35 -14.85
C SER A 12 -5.79 1.00 -13.51
N ILE A 13 -5.11 0.25 -12.65
CA ILE A 13 -4.69 0.65 -11.29
C ILE A 13 -3.51 1.65 -11.35
N GLY A 14 -2.68 1.52 -12.39
CA GLY A 14 -1.38 2.18 -12.46
C GLY A 14 -0.34 1.51 -11.55
N SER A 15 0.80 2.18 -11.33
CA SER A 15 1.94 1.64 -10.58
C SER A 15 2.12 2.27 -9.19
N GLY A 16 1.29 3.25 -8.82
CA GLY A 16 1.45 4.07 -7.62
C GLY A 16 1.59 3.25 -6.34
N HIS A 17 0.67 2.30 -6.11
CA HIS A 17 0.66 1.44 -4.92
C HIS A 17 1.97 0.64 -4.80
N ILE A 18 2.39 -0.06 -5.86
CA ILE A 18 3.64 -0.84 -5.86
C ILE A 18 4.86 0.05 -5.61
N ILE A 19 4.97 1.20 -6.27
CA ILE A 19 6.14 2.09 -6.10
C ILE A 19 6.22 2.63 -4.67
N ARG A 20 5.08 3.01 -4.09
CA ARG A 20 5.00 3.51 -2.73
C ARG A 20 5.34 2.42 -1.71
N CYS A 21 4.79 1.23 -1.88
CA CYS A 21 5.10 0.07 -1.05
C CYS A 21 6.57 -0.37 -1.17
N LEU A 22 7.18 -0.29 -2.36
CA LEU A 22 8.62 -0.54 -2.53
C LEU A 22 9.49 0.45 -1.76
N ASN A 23 9.13 1.74 -1.75
CA ASN A 23 9.87 2.72 -0.94
C ASN A 23 9.77 2.41 0.56
N LEU A 24 8.59 2.01 1.03
CA LEU A 24 8.38 1.60 2.42
C LEU A 24 9.17 0.32 2.76
N ALA A 25 9.06 -0.72 1.92
CA ALA A 25 9.76 -1.99 2.11
C ALA A 25 11.29 -1.80 2.20
N LYS A 26 11.88 -0.95 1.34
CA LYS A 26 13.32 -0.61 1.39
C LYS A 26 13.74 0.04 2.71
N VAL A 27 12.88 0.84 3.33
CA VAL A 27 13.16 1.44 4.64
C VAL A 27 13.02 0.40 5.75
N LEU A 28 12.02 -0.49 5.65
CA LEU A 28 11.82 -1.59 6.60
C LEU A 28 12.96 -2.61 6.57
N GLU A 29 13.47 -2.99 5.39
CA GLU A 29 14.64 -3.87 5.28
C GLU A 29 15.90 -3.28 5.91
N LYS A 30 16.12 -1.98 5.73
CA LYS A 30 17.21 -1.26 6.42
C LYS A 30 17.06 -1.29 7.94
N ALA A 31 15.84 -1.45 8.44
CA ALA A 31 15.54 -1.63 9.86
C ALA A 31 15.58 -3.12 10.30
N GLY A 32 15.99 -4.04 9.41
CA GLY A 32 16.11 -5.47 9.71
C GLY A 32 14.84 -6.30 9.48
N ALA A 33 13.84 -5.74 8.80
CA ALA A 33 12.67 -6.51 8.38
C ALA A 33 12.98 -7.39 7.16
N ARG A 34 12.24 -8.48 6.98
CA ARG A 34 12.15 -9.23 5.73
C ARG A 34 10.80 -8.92 5.11
N CYS A 35 10.80 -8.35 3.90
CA CYS A 35 9.57 -7.93 3.24
C CYS A 35 9.25 -8.85 2.06
N SER A 36 8.02 -9.34 2.00
CA SER A 36 7.49 -10.14 0.89
C SER A 36 6.23 -9.47 0.34
N PHE A 37 6.09 -9.43 -0.98
CA PHE A 37 4.88 -8.91 -1.63
C PHE A 37 3.93 -10.05 -1.98
N ILE A 38 2.63 -9.77 -1.91
CA ILE A 38 1.59 -10.62 -2.47
C ILE A 38 0.72 -9.74 -3.36
N SER A 39 0.70 -10.06 -4.65
CA SER A 39 0.01 -9.24 -5.65
C SER A 39 -0.69 -10.10 -6.68
N LYS A 40 -1.76 -9.58 -7.27
CA LYS A 40 -2.55 -10.25 -8.28
C LYS A 40 -1.94 -10.07 -9.67
N ASP A 41 -1.98 -11.13 -10.47
CA ASP A 41 -1.45 -11.17 -11.84
C ASP A 41 -2.34 -10.41 -12.85
N HIS A 42 -2.51 -9.11 -12.64
CA HIS A 42 -3.27 -8.27 -13.56
C HIS A 42 -2.48 -7.95 -14.84
N PRO A 43 -3.15 -7.78 -15.99
CA PRO A 43 -2.49 -7.31 -17.21
C PRO A 43 -1.78 -5.96 -17.01
N GLY A 44 -0.51 -5.89 -17.43
CA GLY A 44 0.33 -4.71 -17.31
C GLY A 44 0.79 -4.40 -15.89
N ASN A 45 0.75 -5.38 -14.99
CA ASN A 45 1.40 -5.28 -13.69
C ASN A 45 2.92 -5.03 -13.82
N ILE A 46 3.53 -4.58 -12.73
CA ILE A 46 4.98 -4.36 -12.63
C ILE A 46 5.63 -5.29 -11.60
N LEU A 47 5.19 -6.54 -11.50
CA LEU A 47 5.74 -7.49 -10.50
C LEU A 47 7.23 -7.78 -10.71
N ASP A 48 7.71 -7.75 -11.96
CA ASP A 48 9.13 -7.88 -12.25
C ASP A 48 9.96 -6.75 -11.64
N LYS A 49 9.37 -5.55 -11.47
CA LYS A 49 10.03 -4.45 -10.77
C LYS A 49 10.29 -4.79 -9.30
N ILE A 50 9.35 -5.49 -8.64
CA ILE A 50 9.50 -5.93 -7.24
C ILE A 50 10.69 -6.88 -7.12
N LYS A 51 10.77 -7.87 -8.02
CA LYS A 51 11.88 -8.84 -8.09
C LYS A 51 13.23 -8.17 -8.37
N GLN A 52 13.27 -7.24 -9.32
CA GLN A 52 14.49 -6.49 -9.66
C GLN A 52 15.00 -5.62 -8.49
N GLU A 53 14.10 -5.18 -7.62
CA GLU A 53 14.45 -4.41 -6.41
C GLU A 53 14.85 -5.33 -5.24
N GLY A 54 14.89 -6.65 -5.45
CA GLY A 54 15.40 -7.63 -4.48
C GLY A 54 14.36 -8.26 -3.57
N PHE A 55 13.07 -7.97 -3.77
CA PHE A 55 11.99 -8.50 -2.93
C PHE A 55 11.35 -9.76 -3.53
N SER A 56 10.93 -10.68 -2.67
CA SER A 56 10.07 -11.79 -3.06
C SER A 56 8.66 -11.29 -3.39
N VAL A 57 8.01 -11.97 -4.33
CA VAL A 57 6.62 -11.71 -4.70
C VAL A 57 5.89 -13.02 -4.97
N GLU A 58 4.86 -13.28 -4.17
CA GLU A 58 3.89 -14.33 -4.42
C GLU A 58 2.70 -13.78 -5.21
N VAL A 59 2.09 -14.63 -6.03
CA VAL A 59 1.15 -14.19 -7.05
C VAL A 59 -0.22 -14.81 -6.85
N ILE A 60 -1.24 -13.96 -6.66
CA ILE A 60 -2.64 -14.36 -6.70
C ILE A 60 -3.09 -14.42 -8.16
N ALA A 61 -3.64 -15.54 -8.60
CA ALA A 61 -4.19 -15.66 -9.95
C ALA A 61 -5.41 -14.71 -10.12
N ALA A 62 -5.39 -13.90 -11.18
CA ALA A 62 -6.55 -13.11 -11.60
C ALA A 62 -7.62 -14.02 -12.24
N ALA A 63 -8.89 -13.80 -11.92
CA ALA A 63 -10.00 -14.58 -12.49
C ALA A 63 -10.23 -14.24 -13.97
N ASP A 64 -10.13 -12.96 -14.31
CA ASP A 64 -10.16 -12.46 -15.69
C ASP A 64 -8.83 -11.79 -16.05
N LYS A 65 -8.26 -12.12 -17.21
CA LYS A 65 -7.06 -11.49 -17.76
C LYS A 65 -7.37 -10.50 -18.88
N SER A 66 -8.63 -10.08 -19.00
CA SER A 66 -9.04 -9.02 -19.91
C SER A 66 -8.22 -7.76 -19.69
N SER A 67 -7.75 -7.17 -20.79
CA SER A 67 -7.07 -5.89 -20.80
C SER A 67 -8.02 -4.69 -20.90
N THR A 68 -9.33 -4.91 -20.74
CA THR A 68 -10.30 -3.82 -20.69
C THR A 68 -9.95 -2.87 -19.55
N TYR A 69 -9.91 -1.58 -19.86
CA TYR A 69 -9.70 -0.56 -18.86
C TYR A 69 -10.88 -0.52 -17.88
N ILE A 70 -10.58 -0.60 -16.59
CA ILE A 70 -11.57 -0.58 -15.51
C ILE A 70 -11.45 0.78 -14.84
N SER A 71 -12.53 1.58 -14.91
CA SER A 71 -12.56 2.90 -14.29
C SER A 71 -13.01 2.87 -12.82
N ASP A 72 -13.78 1.85 -12.43
CA ASP A 72 -14.29 1.71 -11.07
C ASP A 72 -13.24 1.03 -10.16
N GLU A 73 -12.80 1.76 -9.14
CA GLU A 73 -11.79 1.31 -8.18
C GLU A 73 -12.19 0.05 -7.44
N LYS A 74 -13.49 -0.19 -7.19
CA LYS A 74 -13.94 -1.43 -6.54
C LYS A 74 -13.76 -2.66 -7.42
N SER A 75 -13.88 -2.46 -8.73
CA SER A 75 -13.73 -3.51 -9.73
C SER A 75 -12.27 -3.85 -10.03
N TRP A 76 -11.30 -3.06 -9.54
CA TRP A 76 -9.87 -3.34 -9.70
C TRP A 76 -9.41 -4.63 -9.03
N LEU A 77 -10.11 -5.09 -7.98
CA LEU A 77 -9.75 -6.33 -7.28
C LEU A 77 -9.82 -7.56 -8.19
N ASN A 78 -10.72 -7.60 -9.18
CA ASN A 78 -10.96 -8.79 -10.02
C ASN A 78 -11.28 -10.03 -9.16
N GLY A 79 -12.34 -9.92 -8.38
CA GLY A 79 -12.80 -10.94 -7.43
C GLY A 79 -13.51 -10.31 -6.23
N SER A 80 -13.92 -11.15 -5.28
CA SER A 80 -14.44 -10.70 -3.99
C SER A 80 -13.32 -10.41 -3.01
N GLN A 81 -13.59 -9.57 -2.00
CA GLN A 81 -12.67 -9.34 -0.88
C GLN A 81 -12.40 -10.64 -0.10
N TYR A 82 -13.44 -11.45 0.12
CA TYR A 82 -13.32 -12.75 0.75
C TYR A 82 -12.32 -13.67 0.04
N ASP A 83 -12.50 -13.88 -1.27
CA ASP A 83 -11.62 -14.78 -2.04
C ASP A 83 -10.18 -14.26 -2.10
N ASP A 84 -10.00 -12.94 -2.15
CA ASP A 84 -8.67 -12.33 -2.11
C ASP A 84 -8.00 -12.52 -0.74
N ALA A 85 -8.75 -12.31 0.36
CA ALA A 85 -8.26 -12.50 1.72
C ALA A 85 -7.84 -13.95 1.98
N GLU A 86 -8.66 -14.93 1.59
CA GLU A 86 -8.34 -16.35 1.76
C GLU A 86 -7.06 -16.73 1.00
N LYS A 87 -6.95 -16.35 -0.28
CA LYS A 87 -5.74 -16.62 -1.08
C LYS A 87 -4.51 -15.91 -0.53
N PHE A 88 -4.67 -14.67 -0.05
CA PHE A 88 -3.59 -13.93 0.59
C PHE A 88 -3.12 -14.62 1.87
N ILE A 89 -4.05 -15.09 2.70
CA ILE A 89 -3.78 -15.85 3.92
C ILE A 89 -3.03 -17.15 3.59
N ASP A 90 -3.50 -17.92 2.61
CA ASP A 90 -2.89 -19.20 2.21
C ASP A 90 -1.42 -18.99 1.82
N LEU A 91 -1.16 -17.98 0.98
CA LEU A 91 0.20 -17.63 0.54
C LEU A 91 1.11 -17.17 1.70
N ILE A 92 0.56 -16.48 2.71
CA ILE A 92 1.32 -16.17 3.92
C ILE A 92 1.68 -17.47 4.65
N VAL A 93 0.69 -18.34 4.92
CA VAL A 93 0.86 -19.55 5.73
C VAL A 93 1.84 -20.54 5.10
N GLU A 94 1.87 -20.61 3.78
CA GLU A 94 2.84 -21.42 3.03
C GLU A 94 4.29 -20.95 3.23
N ASN A 95 4.50 -19.66 3.52
CA ASN A 95 5.82 -19.03 3.61
C ASN A 95 6.22 -18.63 5.04
N CYS A 96 5.26 -18.50 5.95
CA CYS A 96 5.45 -17.98 7.30
C CYS A 96 4.27 -18.34 8.21
N SER A 97 4.55 -18.91 9.39
CA SER A 97 3.50 -19.23 10.37
C SER A 97 2.94 -18.00 11.09
N ASP A 98 3.81 -17.01 11.37
CA ASP A 98 3.49 -15.83 12.19
C ASP A 98 4.04 -14.55 11.52
N PRO A 99 3.24 -13.86 10.68
CA PRO A 99 3.63 -12.56 10.15
C PRO A 99 3.63 -11.51 11.27
N ASP A 100 4.66 -10.67 11.34
CA ASP A 100 4.71 -9.60 12.36
C ASP A 100 3.88 -8.38 11.93
N ILE A 101 3.98 -8.00 10.65
CA ILE A 101 3.28 -6.86 10.08
C ILE A 101 2.66 -7.26 8.75
N ILE A 102 1.41 -6.86 8.55
CA ILE A 102 0.71 -6.95 7.27
C ILE A 102 0.41 -5.52 6.82
N ILE A 103 0.83 -5.18 5.61
CA ILE A 103 0.61 -3.85 5.01
C ILE A 103 -0.30 -4.05 3.80
N VAL A 104 -1.39 -3.28 3.72
CA VAL A 104 -2.30 -3.27 2.57
C VAL A 104 -2.38 -1.87 1.96
N ASP A 105 -2.23 -1.79 0.63
CA ASP A 105 -2.34 -0.57 -0.17
C ASP A 105 -3.18 -0.88 -1.41
N HIS A 106 -4.51 -0.86 -1.26
CA HIS A 106 -5.44 -1.20 -2.32
C HIS A 106 -6.81 -0.55 -2.10
N TYR A 107 -7.35 0.14 -3.10
CA TYR A 107 -8.62 0.86 -2.96
C TYR A 107 -9.85 -0.04 -2.86
N SER A 108 -9.80 -1.22 -3.47
CA SER A 108 -10.91 -2.19 -3.39
C SER A 108 -10.93 -3.02 -2.10
N LEU A 109 -9.95 -2.85 -1.21
CA LEU A 109 -9.86 -3.58 0.05
C LEU A 109 -10.22 -2.64 1.21
N ASP A 110 -11.15 -3.09 2.05
CA ASP A 110 -11.68 -2.34 3.18
C ASP A 110 -11.87 -3.24 4.41
N TYR A 111 -12.66 -2.76 5.39
CA TYR A 111 -13.02 -3.48 6.60
C TYR A 111 -13.32 -4.98 6.38
N GLU A 112 -14.01 -5.36 5.30
CA GLU A 112 -14.34 -6.77 5.05
C GLU A 112 -13.09 -7.63 4.93
N TRP A 113 -12.15 -7.25 4.05
CA TRP A 113 -10.89 -7.95 3.85
C TRP A 113 -10.03 -7.91 5.12
N GLU A 114 -9.95 -6.73 5.74
CA GLU A 114 -9.14 -6.50 6.94
C GLU A 114 -9.60 -7.35 8.14
N ALA A 115 -10.92 -7.52 8.32
CA ALA A 115 -11.48 -8.31 9.39
C ALA A 115 -11.14 -9.80 9.23
N ILE A 116 -11.17 -10.32 7.99
CA ILE A 116 -10.81 -11.70 7.68
C ILE A 116 -9.33 -11.94 8.01
N VAL A 117 -8.45 -11.05 7.54
CA VAL A 117 -7.00 -11.17 7.78
C VAL A 117 -6.66 -11.04 9.27
N LYS A 118 -7.29 -10.09 9.99
CA LYS A 118 -7.10 -9.96 11.45
C LYS A 118 -7.65 -11.14 12.23
N ALA A 119 -8.73 -11.78 11.79
CA ALA A 119 -9.25 -12.98 12.44
C ALA A 119 -8.25 -14.14 12.34
N ARG A 120 -7.56 -14.26 11.19
CA ARG A 120 -6.53 -15.27 10.99
C ARG A 120 -5.22 -14.96 11.72
N PHE A 121 -4.84 -13.69 11.78
CA PHE A 121 -3.59 -13.22 12.36
C PHE A 121 -3.85 -12.11 13.40
N PRO A 122 -4.39 -12.47 14.59
CA PRO A 122 -4.80 -11.49 15.60
C PRO A 122 -3.63 -10.67 16.14
N ASP A 123 -2.46 -11.29 16.27
CA ASP A 123 -1.25 -10.70 16.85
C ASP A 123 -0.43 -9.85 15.85
N SER A 124 -0.65 -10.03 14.55
CA SER A 124 0.04 -9.26 13.51
C SER A 124 -0.43 -7.82 13.49
N HIS A 125 0.49 -6.87 13.33
CA HIS A 125 0.14 -5.46 13.19
C HIS A 125 -0.37 -5.19 11.78
N LEU A 126 -1.65 -4.83 11.64
CA LEU A 126 -2.23 -4.49 10.33
C LEU A 126 -2.09 -3.00 10.04
N VAL A 127 -1.40 -2.68 8.95
CA VAL A 127 -1.17 -1.33 8.45
C VAL A 127 -1.94 -1.13 7.15
N VAL A 128 -2.79 -0.12 7.09
CA VAL A 128 -3.52 0.27 5.89
C VAL A 128 -2.93 1.56 5.34
N ILE A 129 -2.70 1.60 4.03
CA ILE A 129 -2.42 2.83 3.28
C ILE A 129 -3.70 3.21 2.55
N ASP A 130 -4.27 4.36 2.91
CA ASP A 130 -5.49 4.89 2.31
C ASP A 130 -5.37 6.40 2.15
N ASP A 131 -5.77 6.92 0.99
CA ASP A 131 -5.87 8.35 0.71
C ASP A 131 -7.27 8.79 0.27
N LEU A 132 -8.24 7.87 0.25
CA LEU A 132 -9.63 8.16 -0.14
C LEU A 132 -10.46 8.66 1.05
N CYS A 133 -10.24 8.13 2.26
CA CYS A 133 -10.99 8.47 3.48
C CYS A 133 -12.52 8.38 3.29
N ASN A 134 -12.99 7.31 2.65
CA ASN A 134 -14.39 7.14 2.25
C ASN A 134 -14.99 5.76 2.62
N ARG A 135 -14.24 4.91 3.33
CA ARG A 135 -14.65 3.54 3.66
C ARG A 135 -14.14 3.14 5.05
N PRO A 136 -14.82 2.19 5.73
CA PRO A 136 -14.40 1.76 7.05
C PRO A 136 -13.16 0.88 7.00
N HIS A 137 -12.37 0.93 8.07
CA HIS A 137 -11.14 0.16 8.29
C HIS A 137 -11.13 -0.40 9.73
N CYS A 138 -10.50 -1.56 9.93
CA CYS A 138 -10.19 -2.17 11.23
C CYS A 138 -8.71 -2.50 11.39
N CYS A 139 -7.84 -1.61 10.91
CA CYS A 139 -6.40 -1.71 11.05
C CYS A 139 -5.86 -1.22 12.40
N ASP A 140 -4.62 -1.61 12.72
CA ASP A 140 -3.87 -1.13 13.88
C ASP A 140 -3.20 0.23 13.61
N LEU A 141 -2.84 0.48 12.35
CA LEU A 141 -2.24 1.72 11.86
C LEU A 141 -2.80 2.09 10.49
N LEU A 142 -3.24 3.33 10.32
CA LEU A 142 -3.63 3.89 9.02
C LEU A 142 -2.64 4.99 8.62
N ILE A 143 -2.20 4.98 7.36
CA ILE A 143 -1.31 5.98 6.78
C ILE A 143 -2.03 6.67 5.62
N ASP A 144 -2.22 7.98 5.75
CA ASP A 144 -2.68 8.84 4.66
C ASP A 144 -1.66 9.96 4.44
N GLN A 145 -0.99 9.94 3.29
CA GLN A 145 0.04 10.91 2.93
C GLN A 145 -0.49 12.20 2.28
N THR A 146 -1.81 12.31 2.08
CA THR A 146 -2.45 13.40 1.34
C THR A 146 -2.16 14.75 1.98
N TYR A 147 -1.88 15.76 1.15
CA TYR A 147 -1.64 17.11 1.64
C TYR A 147 -2.86 17.64 2.38
N MET A 148 -2.65 18.27 3.54
CA MET A 148 -3.69 18.77 4.45
C MET A 148 -4.61 17.72 5.08
N ARG A 149 -4.39 16.41 4.85
CA ARG A 149 -5.17 15.38 5.54
C ARG A 149 -4.94 15.43 7.05
N SER A 150 -6.03 15.29 7.80
CA SER A 150 -6.07 15.20 9.24
C SER A 150 -6.55 13.83 9.73
N ALA A 151 -5.93 13.34 10.79
CA ALA A 151 -6.34 12.09 11.45
C ALA A 151 -7.80 12.10 11.93
N ARG A 152 -8.36 13.31 12.17
CA ARG A 152 -9.75 13.48 12.63
C ARG A 152 -10.78 13.07 11.57
N GLU A 153 -10.43 13.15 10.29
CA GLU A 153 -11.34 12.80 9.19
C GLU A 153 -11.68 11.30 9.19
N TYR A 154 -10.76 10.48 9.71
CA TYR A 154 -10.94 9.03 9.86
C TYR A 154 -11.78 8.62 11.07
N ALA A 155 -12.25 9.55 11.91
CA ALA A 155 -12.94 9.21 13.17
C ALA A 155 -14.15 8.28 12.98
N GLN A 156 -14.91 8.44 11.89
CA GLN A 156 -16.07 7.58 11.58
C GLN A 156 -15.70 6.26 10.87
N PHE A 157 -14.51 6.23 10.26
CA PHE A 157 -14.04 5.16 9.39
C PHE A 157 -13.13 4.16 10.12
N ASN A 158 -12.41 4.58 11.15
CA ASN A 158 -11.49 3.74 11.90
C ASN A 158 -12.19 2.98 13.05
N LYS A 159 -12.73 1.79 12.75
CA LYS A 159 -13.57 1.00 13.67
C LYS A 159 -12.81 0.38 14.84
N ARG A 160 -11.49 0.17 14.71
CA ARG A 160 -10.64 -0.42 15.75
C ARG A 160 -9.89 0.62 16.58
N GLU A 161 -10.18 1.90 16.37
CA GLU A 161 -9.46 3.03 16.96
C GLU A 161 -7.93 2.93 16.79
N GLY A 162 -7.49 2.37 15.65
CA GLY A 162 -6.08 2.26 15.29
C GLY A 162 -5.41 3.63 15.19
N LYS A 163 -4.08 3.68 15.23
CA LYS A 163 -3.35 4.94 15.12
C LYS A 163 -3.47 5.49 13.70
N VAL A 164 -3.77 6.77 13.53
CA VAL A 164 -3.84 7.41 12.20
C VAL A 164 -2.67 8.38 12.00
N LEU A 165 -1.88 8.13 10.95
CA LEU A 165 -0.78 8.95 10.49
C LEU A 165 -1.18 9.71 9.23
N ALA A 166 -1.77 10.89 9.41
CA ALA A 166 -2.27 11.71 8.31
C ALA A 166 -1.38 12.93 7.99
N GLY A 167 -1.25 13.24 6.71
CA GLY A 167 -0.62 14.43 6.17
C GLY A 167 0.72 14.17 5.48
N ALA A 168 1.17 15.14 4.67
CA ALA A 168 2.37 15.06 3.83
C ALA A 168 3.69 14.74 4.58
N LYS A 169 3.72 14.86 5.92
CA LYS A 169 4.87 14.43 6.73
C LYS A 169 5.08 12.91 6.75
N TYR A 170 4.07 12.14 6.38
CA TYR A 170 4.10 10.68 6.27
C TYR A 170 4.21 10.19 4.82
N ALA A 171 4.57 11.08 3.89
CA ALA A 171 4.72 10.72 2.49
C ALA A 171 5.82 9.65 2.30
N LEU A 172 5.44 8.56 1.63
CA LEU A 172 6.27 7.39 1.37
C LEU A 172 7.09 7.61 0.09
N LEU A 173 7.93 8.64 0.13
CA LEU A 173 8.76 9.08 -0.99
C LEU A 173 10.00 8.20 -1.15
N ASN A 174 10.53 8.17 -2.38
CA ASN A 174 11.84 7.57 -2.62
C ASN A 174 12.88 8.28 -1.72
N PRO A 175 13.70 7.52 -0.96
CA PRO A 175 14.70 8.09 -0.06
C PRO A 175 15.64 9.13 -0.71
N ALA A 176 15.89 9.04 -2.02
CA ALA A 176 16.65 10.03 -2.77
C ALA A 176 16.05 11.45 -2.66
N PHE A 177 14.73 11.59 -2.61
CA PHE A 177 14.08 12.90 -2.44
C PHE A 177 14.36 13.52 -1.06
N SER A 178 14.54 12.70 -0.03
CA SER A 178 14.89 13.19 1.31
C SER A 178 16.25 13.88 1.30
N GLN A 179 17.22 13.33 0.56
CA GLN A 179 18.56 13.90 0.40
C GLN A 179 18.51 15.25 -0.33
N LEU A 180 17.62 15.39 -1.31
CA LEU A 180 17.45 16.61 -2.10
C LEU A 180 16.60 17.68 -1.40
N ARG A 181 15.95 17.37 -0.26
CA ARG A 181 15.01 18.29 0.39
C ARG A 181 15.65 19.61 0.80
N LYS A 182 16.83 19.57 1.41
CA LYS A 182 17.56 20.80 1.83
C LYS A 182 17.85 21.69 0.62
N GLN A 183 18.33 21.10 -0.47
CA GLN A 183 18.64 21.82 -1.72
C GLN A 183 17.36 22.40 -2.37
N SER A 184 16.26 21.65 -2.36
CA SER A 184 14.96 22.10 -2.90
C SER A 184 14.40 23.30 -2.13
N ILE A 185 14.49 23.30 -0.80
CA ILE A 185 14.03 24.41 0.05
C ILE A 185 14.83 25.69 -0.26
N VAL A 186 16.17 25.58 -0.31
CA VAL A 186 17.04 26.72 -0.64
C VAL A 186 16.74 27.25 -2.05
N ARG A 187 16.58 26.36 -3.03
CA ARG A 187 16.23 26.75 -4.40
C ARG A 187 14.88 27.48 -4.45
N LYS A 188 13.87 27.01 -3.73
CA LYS A 188 12.53 27.61 -3.70
C LYS A 188 12.50 28.98 -3.00
N ALA A 189 13.27 29.17 -1.94
CA ALA A 189 13.41 30.47 -1.28
C ALA A 189 13.97 31.54 -2.25
N ASN A 190 14.75 31.12 -3.24
CA ASN A 190 15.35 32.00 -4.25
C ASN A 190 14.49 32.15 -5.52
N ILE A 191 13.29 31.58 -5.57
CA ILE A 191 12.36 31.71 -6.70
C ILE A 191 11.36 32.83 -6.40
N THR A 192 11.45 33.93 -7.15
CA THR A 192 10.56 35.10 -7.02
C THR A 192 9.30 35.02 -7.89
N ALA A 193 9.26 34.10 -8.86
CA ALA A 193 8.09 33.84 -9.71
C ALA A 193 8.08 32.39 -10.21
N PRO A 194 6.91 31.78 -10.43
CA PRO A 194 6.83 30.44 -11.03
C PRO A 194 7.53 30.43 -12.39
N LYS A 195 8.33 29.40 -12.65
CA LYS A 195 8.93 29.21 -13.98
C LYS A 195 7.83 28.78 -14.94
N ASN A 196 7.47 29.66 -15.86
CA ASN A 196 6.64 29.30 -17.00
C ASN A 196 7.47 28.40 -17.92
N TYR A 197 7.07 27.15 -18.03
CA TYR A 197 7.54 26.26 -19.08
C TYR A 197 6.48 26.32 -20.18
N TYR A 198 6.80 27.01 -21.28
CA TYR A 198 6.05 26.97 -22.53
C TYR A 198 6.52 25.79 -23.37
#